data_AF-A0A5D4JNB7-F1
#
_entry.id   AF-A0A5D4JNB7-F1
#
_cell.length_a   1.000
_cell.length_b   1.000
_cell.length_c   1.000
_cell.angle_alpha   90.00
_cell.angle_beta   90.00
_cell.angle_gamma   90.00
#
_symmetry.space_group_name_H-M   'P 1'
#
loop_
_entity.id
_entity.type
_entity.pdbx_description
1 polymer ?
#
loop_
_entity_poly.entity_id
_entity_poly.type
_entity_poly.pdbx_seq_one_letter_code
_entity_poly.pdbx_strand_id
1 'polypeptide(L)'
;MPRPTKGARFGGSAAHEKLLLANLAKSLFEHGRITTTEAKARRLRPVAERLVTKAKKGDIHNRRLVLQTITDKSVVHTLFTEIAPRYENRPGGYTRITKIGNRRGDNAPMAVIELVEALTVAQQATGEAEAATKRAVKEDALKKDEAPAAETVEDAKPADDAESKDA
;
A
#
# COMPACT_ATOMS: atom_id res chain seq x y z
N MET A 1 -8.55 -4.82 -10.40
CA MET A 1 -9.31 -3.81 -9.61
C MET A 1 -8.89 -3.87 -8.14
N PRO A 2 -8.90 -2.75 -7.39
CA PRO A 2 -8.63 -2.77 -5.95
C PRO A 2 -9.70 -3.54 -5.19
N ARG A 3 -9.43 -3.88 -3.92
CA ARG A 3 -10.37 -4.63 -3.07
C ARG A 3 -11.77 -3.99 -3.19
N PRO A 4 -12.82 -4.75 -3.55
CA PRO A 4 -14.16 -4.19 -3.68
C PRO A 4 -14.62 -3.64 -2.33
N THR A 5 -15.42 -2.56 -2.35
CA THR A 5 -15.99 -2.04 -1.11
C THR A 5 -16.97 -3.06 -0.51
N LYS A 6 -17.03 -3.07 0.83
CA LYS A 6 -18.09 -3.74 1.59
C LYS A 6 -19.18 -2.70 1.83
N GLY A 7 -20.43 -3.03 1.50
CA GLY A 7 -21.58 -2.11 1.61
C GLY A 7 -21.87 -1.31 0.35
N ALA A 8 -22.61 -0.21 0.53
CA ALA A 8 -23.12 0.62 -0.56
C ALA A 8 -22.00 1.21 -1.43
N ARG A 9 -22.28 1.31 -2.74
CA ARG A 9 -21.37 1.86 -3.76
C ARG A 9 -21.57 3.37 -3.89
N PHE A 10 -20.52 4.09 -4.27
CA PHE A 10 -20.67 5.52 -4.55
C PHE A 10 -21.51 5.73 -5.81
N GLY A 11 -22.48 6.65 -5.74
CA GLY A 11 -23.36 6.95 -6.87
C GLY A 11 -24.42 5.88 -7.15
N GLY A 12 -24.67 4.98 -6.19
CA GLY A 12 -25.78 4.01 -6.23
C GLY A 12 -25.48 2.70 -6.96
N SER A 13 -24.64 2.71 -8.00
CA SER A 13 -24.31 1.52 -8.80
C SER A 13 -22.80 1.31 -8.96
N ALA A 14 -22.39 0.07 -9.24
CA ALA A 14 -20.98 -0.26 -9.48
C ALA A 14 -20.42 0.40 -10.75
N ALA A 15 -21.25 0.56 -11.78
CA ALA A 15 -20.88 1.26 -13.01
C ALA A 15 -20.60 2.74 -12.74
N HIS A 16 -21.46 3.40 -11.95
CA HIS A 16 -21.26 4.80 -11.60
C HIS A 16 -20.04 5.00 -10.70
N GLU A 17 -19.81 4.14 -9.70
CA GLU A 17 -18.58 4.22 -8.87
C GLU A 17 -17.32 4.11 -9.75
N LYS A 18 -17.31 3.21 -10.74
CA LYS A 18 -16.18 3.04 -11.65
C LYS A 18 -15.89 4.33 -12.44
N LEU A 19 -16.91 4.95 -13.03
CA LEU A 19 -16.77 6.20 -13.78
C LEU A 19 -16.36 7.37 -12.88
N LEU A 20 -16.94 7.46 -11.68
CA LEU A 20 -16.61 8.48 -10.70
C LEU A 20 -15.13 8.41 -10.30
N LEU A 21 -14.61 7.21 -10.01
CA LEU A 21 -13.20 7.03 -9.65
C LEU A 21 -12.26 7.29 -10.83
N ALA A 22 -12.66 6.94 -12.05
CA ALA A 22 -11.90 7.28 -13.26
C ALA A 22 -11.78 8.80 -13.46
N ASN A 23 -12.89 9.53 -13.31
CA ASN A 23 -12.90 10.99 -13.43
C ASN A 23 -12.08 11.65 -12.33
N LEU A 24 -12.17 11.18 -11.07
CA LEU A 24 -11.35 11.70 -9.99
C LEU A 24 -9.85 11.42 -10.20
N ALA A 25 -9.49 10.26 -10.73
CA ALA A 25 -8.10 9.94 -11.07
C ALA A 25 -7.59 10.83 -12.20
N LYS A 26 -8.42 11.08 -13.22
CA LYS A 26 -8.12 12.03 -14.30
C LYS A 26 -7.79 13.41 -13.73
N SER A 27 -8.70 14.00 -12.94
CA SER A 27 -8.49 15.32 -12.35
C SER A 27 -7.29 15.39 -11.41
N LEU A 28 -6.99 14.29 -10.68
CA LEU A 28 -5.81 14.23 -9.83
C LEU A 28 -4.51 14.30 -10.65
N PHE A 29 -4.43 13.61 -11.79
CA PHE A 29 -3.24 13.64 -12.63
C PHE A 29 -3.13 14.92 -13.45
N GLU A 30 -4.25 15.55 -13.78
CA GLU A 30 -4.30 16.83 -14.50
C GLU A 30 -3.86 18.01 -13.62
N HIS A 31 -4.30 18.06 -12.36
CA HIS A 31 -4.03 19.19 -11.47
C HIS A 31 -3.01 18.90 -10.37
N GLY A 32 -2.64 17.64 -10.15
CA GLY A 32 -1.74 17.20 -9.08
C GLY A 32 -2.34 17.23 -7.67
N ARG A 33 -3.41 18.02 -7.45
CA ARG A 33 -4.07 18.19 -6.15
C ARG A 33 -5.57 18.44 -6.34
N ILE A 34 -6.41 17.69 -5.63
CA ILE A 34 -7.87 17.86 -5.66
C ILE A 34 -8.48 17.80 -4.26
N THR A 35 -9.59 18.52 -4.09
CA THR A 35 -10.36 18.56 -2.83
C THR A 35 -11.65 17.78 -3.00
N THR A 36 -11.88 16.75 -2.18
CA THR A 36 -13.06 15.87 -2.26
C THR A 36 -13.49 15.40 -0.87
N THR A 37 -14.48 14.52 -0.76
CA THR A 37 -14.86 13.94 0.53
C THR A 37 -13.84 12.90 0.99
N GLU A 38 -13.63 12.76 2.30
CA GLU A 38 -12.66 11.81 2.87
C GLU A 38 -12.89 10.39 2.34
N ALA A 39 -14.15 9.97 2.25
CA ALA A 39 -14.53 8.65 1.76
C ALA A 39 -14.13 8.43 0.29
N LYS A 40 -14.35 9.44 -0.57
CA LYS A 40 -13.94 9.38 -2.00
C LYS A 40 -12.42 9.38 -2.13
N ALA A 41 -11.71 10.20 -1.38
CA ALA A 41 -10.25 10.26 -1.39
C ALA A 41 -9.64 8.90 -1.01
N ARG A 42 -10.12 8.27 0.08
CA ARG A 42 -9.68 6.93 0.50
C ARG A 42 -9.92 5.86 -0.55
N ARG A 43 -11.02 5.97 -1.30
CA ARG A 43 -11.36 5.04 -2.38
C ARG A 43 -10.51 5.25 -3.65
N LEU A 44 -10.16 6.50 -3.92
CA LEU A 44 -9.33 6.89 -5.05
C LEU A 44 -7.88 6.39 -4.92
N ARG A 45 -7.30 6.45 -3.70
CA ARG A 45 -5.89 6.05 -3.45
C ARG A 45 -5.46 4.74 -4.14
N PRO A 46 -6.10 3.59 -3.90
CA PRO A 46 -5.65 2.34 -4.50
C PRO A 46 -5.86 2.27 -6.02
N VAL A 47 -6.74 3.10 -6.59
CA VAL A 47 -6.90 3.25 -8.04
C VAL A 47 -5.73 4.06 -8.60
N ALA A 48 -5.51 5.26 -8.05
CA ALA A 48 -4.45 6.17 -8.48
C ALA A 48 -3.06 5.53 -8.34
N GLU A 49 -2.76 4.89 -7.20
CA GLU A 49 -1.46 4.25 -6.97
C GLU A 49 -1.17 3.15 -7.99
N ARG A 50 -2.17 2.35 -8.36
CA ARG A 50 -2.00 1.29 -9.37
C ARG A 50 -1.79 1.84 -10.77
N LEU A 51 -2.42 2.97 -11.10
CA LEU A 51 -2.20 3.63 -12.38
C LEU A 51 -0.77 4.18 -12.48
N VAL A 52 -0.27 4.81 -11.42
CA VAL A 52 1.14 5.26 -11.35
C VAL A 52 2.11 4.07 -11.44
N THR A 53 1.85 2.98 -10.71
CA THR A 53 2.70 1.77 -10.80
C THR A 53 2.74 1.17 -12.21
N LYS A 54 1.61 1.17 -12.93
CA LYS A 54 1.58 0.75 -14.35
C LYS A 54 2.34 1.73 -15.24
N ALA A 55 2.19 3.03 -14.99
CA ALA A 55 2.86 4.05 -15.78
C ALA A 55 4.39 3.99 -15.64
N LYS A 56 4.88 3.73 -14.42
CA LYS A 56 6.31 3.52 -14.13
C LYS A 56 6.95 2.37 -14.93
N LYS A 57 6.19 1.35 -15.31
CA LYS A 57 6.71 0.25 -16.15
C LYS A 57 6.91 0.66 -17.62
N GLY A 58 6.21 1.70 -18.10
CA GLY A 58 6.47 2.33 -19.40
C GLY A 58 6.07 1.57 -20.68
N ASP A 59 5.72 0.28 -20.62
CA ASP A 59 5.42 -0.52 -21.82
C ASP A 59 4.08 -0.16 -22.54
N ILE A 60 3.94 -0.62 -23.78
CA ILE A 60 2.72 -0.41 -24.60
C ILE A 60 1.50 -1.09 -23.96
N HIS A 61 1.70 -2.25 -23.34
CA HIS A 61 0.65 -3.01 -22.69
C HIS A 61 0.02 -2.21 -21.53
N ASN A 62 0.83 -1.64 -20.66
CA ASN A 62 0.41 -0.82 -19.52
C ASN A 62 -0.24 0.48 -19.98
N ARG A 63 0.23 1.10 -21.06
CA ARG A 63 -0.49 2.24 -21.69
C ARG A 63 -1.91 1.85 -22.08
N ARG A 64 -2.10 0.70 -22.75
CA ARG A 64 -3.43 0.18 -23.12
C ARG A 64 -4.29 -0.11 -21.88
N LEU A 65 -3.71 -0.69 -20.83
CA LEU A 65 -4.41 -0.96 -19.58
C LEU A 65 -4.83 0.31 -18.83
N VAL A 66 -4.03 1.37 -18.88
CA VAL A 66 -4.38 2.68 -18.29
C VAL A 66 -5.52 3.32 -19.07
N LEU A 67 -5.49 3.24 -20.41
CA LEU A 67 -6.54 3.76 -21.29
C LEU A 67 -7.92 3.12 -21.07
N GLN A 68 -7.97 1.89 -20.55
CA GLN A 68 -9.24 1.27 -20.14
C GLN A 68 -9.91 1.96 -18.93
N THR A 69 -9.16 2.75 -18.17
CA THR A 69 -9.64 3.48 -17.00
C THR A 69 -9.74 4.98 -17.27
N ILE A 70 -8.68 5.59 -17.79
CA ILE A 70 -8.65 7.02 -18.14
C ILE A 70 -8.64 7.11 -19.67
N THR A 71 -9.74 7.58 -20.23
CA THR A 71 -9.92 7.66 -21.69
C THR A 71 -9.19 8.85 -22.33
N ASP A 72 -8.84 9.87 -21.55
CA ASP A 72 -8.18 11.08 -22.03
C ASP A 72 -6.69 10.83 -22.31
N LYS A 73 -6.31 10.94 -23.58
CA LYS A 73 -4.94 10.69 -24.05
C LYS A 73 -3.96 11.75 -23.54
N SER A 74 -4.40 12.98 -23.30
CA SER A 74 -3.54 14.05 -22.81
C SER A 74 -3.04 13.74 -21.40
N VAL A 75 -3.95 13.40 -20.50
CA VAL A 75 -3.63 13.01 -19.12
C VAL A 75 -2.81 11.74 -19.06
N VAL A 76 -3.09 10.76 -19.94
CA VAL A 76 -2.27 9.55 -20.05
C VAL A 76 -0.85 9.89 -20.54
N HIS A 77 -0.70 10.85 -21.44
CA HIS A 77 0.63 11.31 -21.86
C HIS A 77 1.39 11.88 -20.66
N THR A 78 0.84 12.89 -19.97
CA THR A 78 1.43 13.51 -18.76
C THR A 78 1.76 12.47 -17.69
N LEU A 79 0.89 11.47 -17.48
CA LEU A 79 1.13 10.41 -16.51
C LEU A 79 2.40 9.61 -16.82
N PHE A 80 2.68 9.32 -18.09
CA PHE A 80 3.84 8.53 -18.49
C PHE A 80 5.11 9.35 -18.72
N THR A 81 4.98 10.61 -19.13
CA THR A 81 6.13 11.47 -19.45
C THR A 81 6.64 12.28 -18.27
N GLU A 82 5.76 12.73 -17.38
CA GLU A 82 6.11 13.64 -16.29
C GLU A 82 5.97 12.96 -14.92
N ILE A 83 4.82 12.36 -14.67
CA ILE A 83 4.48 11.83 -13.33
C ILE A 83 5.23 10.53 -13.04
N ALA A 84 5.27 9.59 -13.98
CA ALA A 84 5.89 8.28 -13.77
C ALA A 84 7.40 8.36 -13.50
N PRO A 85 8.21 9.10 -14.28
CA PRO A 85 9.65 9.24 -14.01
C PRO A 85 9.93 9.86 -12.64
N ARG A 86 9.10 10.82 -12.19
CA ARG A 86 9.21 11.44 -10.85
C ARG A 86 9.16 10.42 -9.70
N TYR A 87 8.52 9.27 -9.92
CA TYR A 87 8.33 8.23 -8.90
C TYR A 87 9.15 6.96 -9.16
N GLU A 88 10.12 7.00 -10.05
CA GLU A 88 10.97 5.85 -10.37
C GLU A 88 11.69 5.30 -9.13
N ASN A 89 12.12 6.20 -8.26
CA ASN A 89 12.84 5.89 -7.03
C ASN A 89 11.93 5.56 -5.83
N ARG A 90 10.60 5.66 -6.00
CA ARG A 90 9.62 5.44 -4.93
C ARG A 90 8.94 4.06 -5.11
N PRO A 91 8.99 3.16 -4.10
CA PRO A 91 8.36 1.83 -4.21
C PRO A 91 6.82 1.87 -4.05
N GLY A 92 6.27 2.93 -3.45
CA GLY A 92 4.82 3.08 -3.26
C GLY A 92 4.46 4.36 -2.50
N GLY A 93 3.17 4.58 -2.28
CA GLY A 93 2.67 5.77 -1.57
C GLY A 93 2.85 7.07 -2.38
N TYR A 94 2.36 7.07 -3.63
CA TYR A 94 2.45 8.23 -4.53
C TYR A 94 1.44 9.33 -4.22
N THR A 95 0.46 9.04 -3.36
CA THR A 95 -0.60 9.99 -2.97
C THR A 95 -0.63 10.21 -1.48
N ARG A 96 -0.93 11.44 -1.06
CA ARG A 96 -1.18 11.84 0.32
C ARG A 96 -2.61 12.31 0.47
N ILE A 97 -3.26 11.94 1.57
CA ILE A 97 -4.56 12.49 1.97
C ILE A 97 -4.36 13.35 3.20
N THR A 98 -4.76 14.60 3.11
CA THR A 98 -4.80 15.55 4.23
C THR A 98 -6.26 15.86 4.53
N LYS A 99 -6.70 15.58 5.75
CA LYS A 99 -8.06 15.92 6.19
C LYS A 99 -8.20 17.43 6.29
N ILE A 100 -9.33 17.95 5.83
CA ILE A 100 -9.70 19.34 5.99
C ILE A 100 -11.04 19.42 6.74
N GLY A 101 -11.42 20.61 7.18
CA GLY A 101 -12.67 20.81 7.91
C GLY A 101 -13.90 20.33 7.13
N ASN A 102 -15.02 20.17 7.83
CA ASN A 102 -16.24 19.66 7.24
C ASN A 102 -16.88 20.67 6.28
N ARG A 103 -17.57 20.16 5.26
CA ARG A 103 -18.30 20.99 4.30
C ARG A 103 -19.52 21.64 4.96
N ARG A 104 -19.71 22.93 4.72
CA ARG A 104 -20.92 23.66 5.18
C ARG A 104 -22.15 23.15 4.44
N GLY A 105 -23.19 22.78 5.17
CA GLY A 105 -24.48 22.32 4.64
C GLY A 105 -24.79 20.87 5.01
N ASP A 106 -24.00 19.92 4.48
CA ASP A 106 -24.16 18.49 4.75
C ASP A 106 -23.21 17.94 5.83
N ASN A 107 -22.33 18.80 6.37
CA ASN A 107 -21.30 18.45 7.35
C ASN A 107 -20.39 17.28 6.90
N ALA A 108 -20.26 17.07 5.59
CA ALA A 108 -19.46 15.96 5.08
C ALA A 108 -17.97 16.17 5.38
N PRO A 109 -17.24 15.16 5.89
CA PRO A 109 -15.81 15.26 6.14
C PRO A 109 -15.07 15.37 4.80
N MET A 110 -14.31 16.45 4.65
CA MET A 110 -13.58 16.75 3.43
C MET A 110 -12.10 16.39 3.58
N ALA A 111 -11.46 16.12 2.45
CA ALA A 111 -10.03 15.83 2.39
C ALA A 111 -9.45 16.31 1.06
N VAL A 112 -8.20 16.76 1.13
CA VAL A 112 -7.37 17.03 -0.03
C VAL A 112 -6.57 15.78 -0.33
N ILE A 113 -6.61 15.32 -1.59
CA ILE A 113 -5.72 14.26 -2.08
C ILE A 113 -4.77 14.85 -3.11
N GLU A 114 -3.48 14.60 -2.92
CA GLU A 114 -2.40 15.19 -3.70
C GLU A 114 -1.32 14.16 -4.05
N LEU A 115 -0.62 14.43 -5.15
CA LEU A 115 0.59 13.73 -5.56
C LEU A 115 1.77 14.14 -4.66
N VAL A 116 2.54 13.17 -4.18
CA VAL A 116 3.68 13.40 -3.29
C VAL A 116 4.91 13.83 -4.09
N GLU A 117 5.86 14.51 -3.44
CA GLU A 117 7.13 14.82 -4.10
C GLU A 117 8.01 13.57 -4.29
N ALA A 118 8.96 13.67 -5.22
CA ALA A 118 9.97 12.63 -5.44
C ALA A 118 10.77 12.41 -4.15
N LEU A 119 11.20 11.17 -3.91
CA LEU A 119 12.17 10.92 -2.85
C LEU A 119 13.49 11.56 -3.25
N THR A 120 14.04 12.40 -2.38
CA THR A 120 15.42 12.88 -2.53
C THR A 120 16.39 11.74 -2.18
N VAL A 121 17.62 11.79 -2.70
CA VAL A 121 18.64 10.74 -2.49
C VAL A 121 18.88 10.45 -1.00
N ALA A 122 18.82 11.49 -0.15
CA ALA A 122 18.91 11.37 1.30
C ALA A 122 17.77 10.53 1.92
N GLN A 123 16.54 10.68 1.41
CA GLN A 123 15.37 9.93 1.87
C GLN A 123 15.38 8.46 1.39
N GLN A 124 16.11 8.14 0.32
CA GLN A 124 16.30 6.78 -0.15
C GLN A 124 17.24 6.01 0.79
N ALA A 125 18.39 6.60 1.13
CA ALA A 125 19.37 5.97 2.02
C ALA A 125 18.77 5.66 3.41
N THR A 126 17.97 6.57 3.96
CA THR A 126 17.26 6.32 5.23
C THR A 126 16.22 5.21 5.10
N GLY A 127 15.47 5.16 3.99
CA GLY A 127 14.46 4.13 3.76
C GLY A 127 15.04 2.73 3.55
N GLU A 128 16.18 2.62 2.86
CA GLU A 128 16.91 1.37 2.67
C GLU A 128 17.55 0.87 3.98
N ALA A 129 18.15 1.79 4.76
CA ALA A 129 18.69 1.47 6.08
C ALA A 129 17.59 0.95 7.03
N GLU A 130 16.44 1.64 7.11
CA GLU A 130 15.31 1.18 7.94
C GLU A 130 14.71 -0.15 7.47
N ALA A 131 14.66 -0.39 6.15
CA ALA A 131 14.17 -1.64 5.59
C ALA A 131 15.12 -2.81 5.88
N ALA A 132 16.44 -2.58 5.81
CA ALA A 132 17.44 -3.56 6.18
C ALA A 132 17.35 -3.93 7.67
N THR A 133 17.23 -2.94 8.56
CA THR A 133 17.05 -3.19 10.00
C THR A 133 15.76 -3.95 10.28
N LYS A 134 14.63 -3.60 9.64
CA LYS A 134 13.37 -4.33 9.82
C LYS A 134 13.42 -5.78 9.32
N ARG A 135 14.18 -6.06 8.26
CA ARG A 135 14.39 -7.43 7.77
C ARG A 135 15.25 -8.24 8.73
N ALA A 136 16.36 -7.68 9.21
CA ALA A 136 17.21 -8.33 10.20
C ALA A 136 16.45 -8.65 11.50
N VAL A 137 15.66 -7.71 12.03
CA VAL A 137 14.84 -7.93 13.23
C VAL A 137 13.76 -9.00 13.00
N LYS A 138 13.16 -9.05 11.80
CA LYS A 138 12.16 -10.07 11.46
C LYS A 138 12.80 -11.46 11.30
N GLU A 139 13.99 -11.55 10.73
CA GLU A 139 14.74 -12.79 10.60
C GLU A 139 15.23 -13.32 11.96
N ASP A 140 15.67 -12.44 12.87
CA ASP A 140 16.02 -12.82 14.24
C ASP A 140 14.79 -13.27 15.06
N ALA A 141 13.62 -12.65 14.85
CA ALA A 141 12.38 -13.09 15.49
C ALA A 141 11.94 -14.48 14.99
N LEU A 142 12.04 -14.74 13.68
CA LEU A 142 11.71 -16.03 13.08
C LEU A 142 12.68 -17.16 13.50
N LYS A 143 13.97 -16.85 13.69
CA LYS A 143 14.97 -17.82 14.19
C LYS A 143 14.78 -18.15 15.68
N LYS A 144 14.19 -17.24 16.46
CA LYS A 144 13.90 -17.46 17.89
C LYS A 144 12.67 -18.34 18.14
N ASP A 145 11.73 -18.38 17.20
CA ASP A 145 10.53 -19.21 17.29
C ASP A 145 10.76 -20.67 16.84
N GLU A 146 11.90 -20.99 16.20
CA GLU A 146 12.24 -22.34 15.71
C GLU A 146 13.18 -23.16 16.63
N ALA A 147 13.64 -22.61 17.76
CA ALA A 147 14.43 -23.34 18.75
C ALA A 147 13.90 -23.03 20.17
N PRO A 148 13.06 -23.90 20.76
CA PRO A 148 13.62 -25.11 21.38
C PRO A 148 12.68 -26.33 21.33
N ALA A 149 13.04 -27.36 20.57
CA ALA A 149 12.49 -28.72 20.73
C ALA A 149 13.47 -29.78 20.22
N ALA A 150 14.72 -29.77 20.70
CA ALA A 150 15.59 -30.94 20.66
C ALA A 150 16.73 -30.79 21.67
N GLU A 151 16.93 -31.86 22.44
CA GLU A 151 18.08 -32.18 23.33
C GLU A 151 18.14 -31.53 24.72
N THR A 152 17.75 -32.31 25.74
CA THR A 152 18.70 -32.91 26.71
C THR A 152 17.99 -33.93 27.61
N VAL A 153 18.42 -35.18 27.51
CA VAL A 153 18.18 -36.28 28.46
C VAL A 153 19.46 -36.41 29.30
N GLU A 154 19.30 -36.85 30.56
CA GLU A 154 20.34 -37.17 31.59
C GLU A 154 20.85 -35.92 32.34
N ASP A 155 20.89 -35.84 33.67
CA ASP A 155 21.14 -36.86 34.71
C ASP A 155 20.65 -36.31 36.09
N ALA A 156 20.01 -37.12 36.93
CA ALA A 156 20.02 -36.99 38.40
C ALA A 156 19.30 -38.16 39.10
N LYS A 157 20.09 -39.14 39.54
CA LYS A 157 19.73 -40.12 40.59
C LYS A 157 19.48 -39.42 41.94
N PRO A 158 18.67 -40.02 42.83
CA PRO A 158 19.31 -40.59 44.03
C PRO A 158 18.79 -41.99 44.44
N ALA A 159 19.66 -42.69 45.19
CA ALA A 159 19.43 -43.93 45.96
C ALA A 159 18.34 -43.71 47.05
N ASP A 160 17.73 -44.69 47.72
CA ASP A 160 18.03 -46.07 48.13
C ASP A 160 16.68 -46.74 48.49
N ASP A 161 16.51 -48.05 48.28
CA ASP A 161 16.15 -49.02 49.34
C ASP A 161 15.91 -50.44 48.77
N ALA A 162 16.34 -51.41 49.56
CA ALA A 162 16.43 -52.84 49.26
C ALA A 162 15.07 -53.57 49.37
N GLU A 163 14.85 -54.61 48.55
CA GLU A 163 14.63 -55.99 49.04
C GLU A 163 14.49 -57.01 47.90
N SER A 164 14.81 -58.24 48.26
CA SER A 164 15.03 -59.43 47.43
C SER A 164 13.74 -60.22 47.12
N LYS A 165 13.71 -60.95 45.99
CA LYS A 165 13.62 -62.44 45.92
C LYS A 165 13.25 -62.96 44.53
N ASP A 166 13.95 -64.02 44.14
CA ASP A 166 13.64 -64.99 43.09
C ASP A 166 12.23 -65.59 43.18
N ALA A 167 11.59 -65.78 42.02
CA ALA A 167 10.90 -67.02 41.58
C ALA A 167 10.35 -66.85 40.15
#